data_AF-A0A096FFS2-F1
#
_entry.id   AF-A0A096FFS2-F1
#
_cell.length_a   1.000
_cell.length_b   1.000
_cell.length_c   1.000
_cell.angle_alpha   90.00
_cell.angle_beta   90.00
_cell.angle_gamma   90.00
#
_symmetry.space_group_name_H-M   'P 1'
#
loop_
_entity.id
_entity.type
_entity.pdbx_description
1 polymer ?
#
loop_
_entity_poly.entity_id
_entity_poly.type
_entity_poly.pdbx_seq_one_letter_code
_entity_poly.pdbx_strand_id
1 'polypeptide(L)'
;MKIISNKGIIQIAISTFIGVFITACGSSTPSTGDIEDYIEAKFSSCENMLITNIKKTNGHQDEKYYKVDLEYTVKLKNYSHLEKLKNLYNKESVTIGESERQIKSSTELVKQTENEHHQYTAAVTNSKTKPRSPEWGANAEQENNYRTALEQWKATAPEYRAMKEHEEFLNDAKAELKILYAHYDDDMRNAKVYGKIDAVVSDYYTKGCGSSTEMKKYIPITTSSLISGGLGRMIVVMDFGFEKDDIRWFEPQEINMASSIYMQKTDNGWRSL
;
A
#
# COMPACT_ATOMS: atom_id res chain seq x y z
N MET A 1 -28.01 -94.83 8.43
CA MET A 1 -27.30 -95.03 7.14
C MET A 1 -25.82 -94.74 7.41
N LYS A 2 -25.01 -95.78 7.71
CA LYS A 2 -23.83 -96.24 6.92
C LYS A 2 -22.89 -95.07 6.55
N ILE A 3 -21.59 -95.01 6.86
CA ILE A 3 -20.55 -96.07 6.83
C ILE A 3 -19.17 -95.48 7.29
N ILE A 4 -18.37 -96.27 8.05
CA ILE A 4 -16.87 -96.47 8.00
C ILE A 4 -15.95 -95.24 8.29
N SER A 5 -15.06 -95.17 9.30
CA SER A 5 -13.93 -95.99 9.81
C SER A 5 -12.62 -96.02 8.96
N ASN A 6 -11.49 -95.83 9.66
CA ASN A 6 -10.10 -96.26 9.39
C ASN A 6 -9.05 -95.33 8.72
N LYS A 7 -8.05 -94.97 9.56
CA LYS A 7 -6.60 -95.26 9.51
C LYS A 7 -5.72 -94.81 8.31
N GLY A 8 -4.60 -94.14 8.68
CA GLY A 8 -3.31 -94.08 7.98
C GLY A 8 -2.59 -92.74 8.24
N ILE A 9 -1.65 -92.58 9.19
CA ILE A 9 -0.20 -92.93 9.16
C ILE A 9 0.64 -92.00 8.24
N ILE A 10 1.53 -91.21 8.88
CA ILE A 10 2.85 -90.67 8.43
C ILE A 10 2.77 -89.53 7.37
N GLN A 11 3.49 -88.41 7.36
CA GLN A 11 4.89 -88.08 7.70
C GLN A 11 5.09 -86.58 7.94
N ILE A 12 6.21 -86.25 8.58
CA ILE A 12 6.78 -84.94 8.92
C ILE A 12 7.02 -84.03 7.70
N ALA A 13 6.71 -82.74 7.83
CA ALA A 13 7.46 -81.66 7.18
C ALA A 13 7.40 -80.39 8.04
N ILE A 14 8.50 -80.12 8.73
CA ILE A 14 8.83 -78.82 9.30
C ILE A 14 9.01 -77.85 8.13
N SER A 15 8.19 -76.81 8.06
CA SER A 15 8.51 -75.63 7.27
C SER A 15 8.21 -74.40 8.10
N THR A 16 9.27 -73.91 8.73
CA THR A 16 9.38 -72.62 9.38
C THR A 16 9.07 -71.53 8.36
N PHE A 17 7.80 -71.11 8.26
CA PHE A 17 7.49 -69.84 7.63
C PHE A 17 7.82 -68.75 8.65
N ILE A 18 9.06 -68.26 8.56
CA ILE A 18 9.40 -66.91 9.01
C ILE A 18 8.57 -66.00 8.11
N GLY A 19 7.37 -65.67 8.58
CA GLY A 19 6.61 -64.54 8.07
C GLY A 19 7.45 -63.32 8.36
N VAL A 20 8.25 -62.92 7.38
CA VAL A 20 8.81 -61.58 7.30
C VAL A 20 7.60 -60.65 7.35
N PHE A 21 7.37 -60.05 8.52
CA PHE A 21 6.65 -58.80 8.59
C PHE A 21 7.43 -57.85 7.70
N ILE A 22 6.99 -57.71 6.45
CA ILE A 22 7.18 -56.45 5.75
C ILE A 22 6.26 -55.49 6.51
N THR A 23 6.76 -54.99 7.64
CA THR A 23 6.37 -53.68 8.11
C THR A 23 6.67 -52.77 6.93
N ALA A 24 5.64 -52.47 6.14
CA ALA A 24 5.67 -51.32 5.26
C ALA A 24 6.25 -50.19 6.11
N CYS A 25 7.44 -49.73 5.72
CA CYS A 25 8.13 -48.61 6.34
C CYS A 25 7.09 -47.53 6.59
N GLY A 26 6.87 -47.24 7.87
CA GLY A 26 5.71 -46.48 8.33
C GLY A 26 5.49 -45.23 7.49
N SER A 27 4.21 -44.96 7.23
CA SER A 27 3.66 -43.69 6.76
C SER A 27 4.03 -42.57 7.73
N SER A 28 5.31 -42.29 7.87
CA SER A 28 5.81 -41.16 8.64
C SER A 28 5.22 -39.93 7.98
N THR A 29 4.67 -39.02 8.75
CA THR A 29 4.29 -37.70 8.27
C THR A 29 5.39 -36.73 8.68
N PRO A 30 5.56 -35.58 8.01
CA PRO A 30 6.39 -34.49 8.53
C PRO A 30 6.00 -34.20 9.98
N SER A 31 7.02 -34.15 10.84
CA SER A 31 6.86 -33.77 12.23
C SER A 31 6.68 -32.25 12.34
N THR A 32 6.25 -31.77 13.51
CA THR A 32 6.21 -30.33 13.78
C THR A 32 7.61 -29.71 13.66
N GLY A 33 8.65 -30.41 14.13
CA GLY A 33 10.04 -29.94 14.03
C GLY A 33 10.51 -29.76 12.58
N ASP A 34 10.14 -30.68 11.67
CA ASP A 34 10.48 -30.54 10.23
C ASP A 34 9.86 -29.27 9.62
N ILE A 35 8.68 -28.87 10.12
CA ILE A 35 7.95 -27.68 9.66
C ILE A 35 8.52 -26.41 10.29
N GLU A 36 8.84 -26.45 11.58
CA GLU A 36 9.51 -25.38 12.31
C GLU A 36 10.84 -25.03 11.64
N ASP A 37 11.72 -26.02 11.44
CA ASP A 37 13.02 -25.83 10.79
C ASP A 37 12.88 -25.19 9.39
N TYR A 38 11.89 -25.63 8.62
CA TYR A 38 11.62 -25.07 7.29
C TYR A 38 11.21 -23.59 7.36
N ILE A 39 10.24 -23.27 8.21
CA ILE A 39 9.72 -21.90 8.33
C ILE A 39 10.80 -20.99 8.92
N GLU A 40 11.47 -21.40 10.00
CA GLU A 40 12.53 -20.61 10.63
C GLU A 40 13.67 -20.31 9.66
N ALA A 41 14.10 -21.29 8.87
CA ALA A 41 15.14 -21.08 7.86
C ALA A 41 14.75 -20.00 6.84
N LYS A 42 13.47 -19.89 6.46
CA LYS A 42 12.97 -18.91 5.49
C LYS A 42 12.97 -17.48 6.01
N PHE A 43 12.76 -17.29 7.30
CA PHE A 43 12.76 -15.97 7.94
C PHE A 43 14.07 -15.65 8.67
N SER A 44 15.03 -16.58 8.68
CA SER A 44 16.30 -16.44 9.39
C SER A 44 17.10 -15.19 9.00
N SER A 45 17.02 -14.75 7.74
CA SER A 45 17.72 -13.55 7.26
C SER A 45 16.97 -12.25 7.54
N CYS A 46 15.67 -12.31 7.86
CA CYS A 46 14.86 -11.13 8.11
C CYS A 46 15.33 -10.39 9.37
N GLU A 47 15.74 -9.13 9.22
CA GLU A 47 16.23 -8.31 10.34
C GLU A 47 15.14 -8.04 11.36
N ASN A 48 13.92 -7.75 10.88
CA ASN A 48 12.85 -7.20 11.72
C ASN A 48 11.69 -8.16 11.98
N MET A 49 11.58 -9.29 11.27
CA MET A 49 10.50 -10.26 11.48
C MET A 49 10.91 -11.38 12.43
N LEU A 50 9.97 -11.78 13.29
CA LEU A 50 10.01 -12.95 14.15
C LEU A 50 8.82 -13.85 13.82
N ILE A 51 9.06 -15.14 13.63
CA ILE A 51 8.00 -16.13 13.45
C ILE A 51 7.77 -16.88 14.76
N THR A 52 6.50 -17.07 15.10
CA THR A 52 6.06 -17.76 16.32
C THR A 52 4.81 -18.59 16.04
N ASN A 53 4.38 -19.40 17.01
CA ASN A 53 3.13 -20.17 16.96
C ASN A 53 3.00 -21.05 15.71
N ILE A 54 4.11 -21.63 15.23
CA ILE A 54 4.10 -22.51 14.06
C ILE A 54 3.31 -23.78 14.40
N LYS A 55 2.28 -24.06 13.62
CA LYS A 55 1.37 -25.19 13.86
C LYS A 55 0.98 -25.85 12.56
N LYS A 56 1.16 -27.17 12.48
CA LYS A 56 0.50 -28.01 11.45
C LYS A 56 -1.00 -28.04 11.70
N THR A 57 -1.80 -27.57 10.74
CA THR A 57 -3.26 -27.59 10.82
C THR A 57 -3.86 -28.78 10.10
N ASN A 58 -3.25 -29.22 9.00
CA ASN A 58 -3.66 -30.40 8.26
C ASN A 58 -2.47 -31.02 7.51
N GLY A 59 -2.63 -32.23 7.00
CA GLY A 59 -1.68 -32.78 6.04
C GLY A 59 -2.16 -34.07 5.41
N HIS A 60 -1.86 -34.23 4.13
CA HIS A 60 -2.23 -35.41 3.36
C HIS A 60 -1.16 -35.76 2.34
N GLN A 61 -1.08 -37.05 2.03
CA GLN A 61 -0.27 -37.53 0.92
C GLN A 61 -0.93 -37.11 -0.39
N ASP A 62 -0.18 -36.43 -1.25
CA ASP A 62 -0.55 -36.03 -2.61
C ASP A 62 0.43 -36.68 -3.59
N GLU A 63 0.04 -37.84 -4.12
CA GLU A 63 0.83 -38.72 -4.99
C GLU A 63 2.28 -38.95 -4.52
N LYS A 64 3.20 -38.06 -4.92
CA LYS A 64 4.65 -38.14 -4.68
C LYS A 64 5.11 -37.32 -3.47
N TYR A 65 4.28 -36.45 -2.94
CA TYR A 65 4.63 -35.48 -1.92
C TYR A 65 3.65 -35.53 -0.75
N TYR A 66 4.05 -35.00 0.38
CA TYR A 66 3.18 -34.79 1.51
C TYR A 66 2.87 -33.30 1.60
N LYS A 67 1.61 -32.94 1.35
CA LYS A 67 1.14 -31.56 1.52
C LYS A 67 0.84 -31.32 2.99
N VAL A 68 1.40 -30.26 3.54
CA VAL A 68 1.20 -29.82 4.92
C VAL A 68 0.53 -28.46 4.88
N ASP A 69 -0.64 -28.35 5.49
CA ASP A 69 -1.24 -27.06 5.79
C ASP A 69 -0.81 -26.63 7.19
N LEU A 70 -0.43 -25.37 7.33
CA LEU A 70 0.13 -24.83 8.56
C LEU A 70 -0.30 -23.38 8.81
N GLU A 71 -0.35 -23.02 10.07
CA GLU A 71 -0.56 -21.67 10.57
C GLU A 71 0.68 -21.21 11.33
N TYR A 72 0.99 -19.93 11.25
CA TYR A 72 2.06 -19.31 12.03
C TYR A 72 1.77 -17.82 12.23
N THR A 73 2.40 -17.22 13.23
CA THR A 73 2.27 -15.79 13.53
C THR A 73 3.57 -15.07 13.20
N VAL A 74 3.48 -14.04 12.36
CA VAL A 74 4.55 -13.08 12.10
C VAL A 74 4.43 -11.92 13.09
N LYS A 75 5.53 -11.57 13.74
CA LYS A 75 5.65 -10.42 14.65
C LYS A 75 6.87 -9.57 14.29
N LEU A 76 6.89 -8.31 14.71
CA LEU A 76 8.12 -7.52 14.66
C LEU A 76 9.02 -7.85 15.85
N LYS A 77 10.32 -7.94 15.58
CA LYS A 77 11.37 -8.05 16.60
C LYS A 77 11.52 -6.77 17.39
N ASN A 78 11.41 -5.60 16.74
CA ASN A 78 11.66 -4.31 17.36
C ASN A 78 10.60 -3.26 16.97
N TYR A 79 9.72 -2.93 17.91
CA TYR A 79 8.67 -1.94 17.71
C TYR A 79 9.16 -0.49 17.81
N SER A 80 10.32 -0.23 18.43
CA SER A 80 10.82 1.14 18.64
C SER A 80 11.10 1.89 17.32
N HIS A 81 11.38 1.16 16.24
CA HIS A 81 11.55 1.79 14.93
C HIS A 81 10.21 2.20 14.31
N LEU A 82 9.16 1.37 14.44
CA LEU A 82 7.81 1.77 14.04
C LEU A 82 7.35 3.02 14.78
N GLU A 83 7.66 3.12 16.08
CA GLU A 83 7.35 4.32 16.86
C GLU A 83 8.09 5.56 16.34
N LYS A 84 9.36 5.42 15.94
CA LYS A 84 10.11 6.51 15.29
C LYS A 84 9.48 6.92 13.96
N LEU A 85 9.04 5.96 13.14
CA LEU A 85 8.35 6.23 11.89
C LEU A 85 7.00 6.91 12.13
N LYS A 86 6.24 6.50 13.16
CA LYS A 86 5.00 7.14 13.59
C LYS A 86 5.21 8.59 13.99
N ASN A 87 6.25 8.86 14.79
CA ASN A 87 6.58 10.22 15.21
C ASN A 87 6.98 11.11 14.03
N LEU A 88 7.74 10.55 13.08
CA LEU A 88 8.09 11.24 11.85
C LEU A 88 6.86 11.52 10.97
N TYR A 89 5.99 10.52 10.79
CA TYR A 89 4.72 10.66 10.09
C TYR A 89 3.85 11.76 10.70
N ASN A 90 3.66 11.76 12.03
CA ASN A 90 2.88 12.77 12.71
C ASN A 90 3.45 14.18 12.48
N LYS A 91 4.78 14.33 12.56
CA LYS A 91 5.44 15.62 12.27
C LYS A 91 5.18 16.06 10.83
N GLU A 92 5.39 15.18 9.85
CA GLU A 92 5.17 15.47 8.42
C GLU A 92 3.69 15.81 8.15
N SER A 93 2.75 15.07 8.74
CA SER A 93 1.31 15.30 8.59
C SER A 93 0.85 16.67 9.09
N VAL A 94 1.49 17.19 10.15
CA VAL A 94 1.18 18.53 10.68
C VAL A 94 1.64 19.60 9.70
N THR A 95 2.89 19.53 9.25
CA THR A 95 3.46 20.47 8.27
C THR A 95 2.64 20.49 6.98
N ILE A 96 2.37 19.33 6.41
CA ILE A 96 1.62 19.22 5.16
C ILE A 96 0.17 19.68 5.37
N GLY A 97 -0.47 19.31 6.48
CA GLY A 97 -1.81 19.74 6.81
C GLY A 97 -1.93 21.26 7.04
N GLU A 98 -0.88 21.94 7.52
CA GLU A 98 -0.84 23.40 7.59
C GLU A 98 -0.77 24.03 6.20
N SER A 99 0.09 23.51 5.32
CA SER A 99 0.17 23.93 3.91
C SER A 99 -1.17 23.76 3.18
N GLU A 100 -1.89 22.66 3.37
CA GLU A 100 -3.21 22.44 2.80
C GLU A 100 -4.26 23.45 3.26
N ARG A 101 -4.25 23.79 4.56
CA ARG A 101 -5.17 24.81 5.11
C ARG A 101 -4.89 26.19 4.52
N GLN A 102 -3.62 26.57 4.39
CA GLN A 102 -3.23 27.84 3.76
C GLN A 102 -3.68 27.89 2.30
N ILE A 103 -3.39 26.84 1.52
CA ILE A 103 -3.83 26.73 0.13
C ILE A 103 -5.35 26.85 0.02
N LYS A 104 -6.10 26.14 0.87
CA LYS A 104 -7.56 26.20 0.86
C LYS A 104 -8.08 27.61 1.15
N SER A 105 -7.52 28.26 2.16
CA SER A 105 -7.88 29.64 2.52
C SER A 105 -7.58 30.62 1.39
N SER A 106 -6.38 30.56 0.81
CA SER A 106 -5.97 31.46 -0.27
C SER A 106 -6.73 31.18 -1.58
N THR A 107 -7.08 29.93 -1.85
CA THR A 107 -7.94 29.57 -3.00
C THR A 107 -9.31 30.20 -2.88
N GLU A 108 -9.91 30.20 -1.68
CA GLU A 108 -11.21 30.82 -1.45
C GLU A 108 -11.13 32.34 -1.59
N LEU A 109 -10.08 32.97 -1.05
CA LEU A 109 -9.82 34.39 -1.23
C LEU A 109 -9.70 34.77 -2.71
N VAL A 110 -8.94 34.00 -3.50
CA VAL A 110 -8.81 34.23 -4.95
C VAL A 110 -10.18 34.15 -5.63
N LYS A 111 -10.98 33.11 -5.35
CA LYS A 111 -12.33 32.97 -5.94
C LYS A 111 -13.23 34.15 -5.60
N GLN A 112 -13.24 34.58 -4.33
CA GLN A 112 -14.02 35.74 -3.91
C GLN A 112 -13.56 36.99 -4.68
N THR A 113 -12.26 37.21 -4.74
CA THR A 113 -11.65 38.35 -5.42
C THR A 113 -11.96 38.36 -6.92
N GLU A 114 -11.95 37.20 -7.59
CA GLU A 114 -12.36 37.05 -9.00
C GLU A 114 -13.82 37.45 -9.22
N ASN A 115 -14.72 37.03 -8.32
CA ASN A 115 -16.13 37.39 -8.40
C ASN A 115 -16.34 38.90 -8.22
N GLU A 116 -15.63 39.51 -7.28
CA GLU A 116 -15.64 40.97 -7.09
C GLU A 116 -15.05 41.70 -8.30
N HIS A 117 -13.96 41.18 -8.89
CA HIS A 117 -13.35 41.74 -10.10
C HIS A 117 -14.36 41.80 -11.25
N HIS A 118 -15.14 40.73 -11.45
CA HIS A 118 -16.21 40.73 -12.46
C HIS A 118 -17.24 41.84 -12.24
N GLN A 119 -17.57 42.18 -10.99
CA GLN A 119 -18.49 43.29 -10.68
C GLN A 119 -17.86 44.64 -11.05
N TYR A 120 -16.57 44.84 -10.74
CA TYR A 120 -15.85 46.05 -11.14
C TYR A 120 -15.75 46.18 -12.67
N THR A 121 -15.43 45.09 -13.38
CA THR A 121 -15.41 45.08 -14.85
C THR A 121 -16.79 45.43 -15.43
N ALA A 122 -17.86 44.91 -14.85
CA ALA A 122 -19.22 45.23 -15.26
C ALA A 122 -19.56 46.72 -15.03
N ALA A 123 -19.15 47.29 -13.88
CA ALA A 123 -19.33 48.70 -13.58
C ALA A 123 -18.61 49.61 -14.59
N VAL A 124 -17.35 49.29 -14.92
CA VAL A 124 -16.56 49.98 -15.96
C VAL A 124 -17.21 49.86 -17.33
N THR A 125 -17.72 48.68 -17.68
CA THR A 125 -18.36 48.43 -18.98
C THR A 125 -19.66 49.21 -19.13
N ASN A 126 -20.46 49.28 -18.06
CA ASN A 126 -21.75 49.95 -18.05
C ASN A 126 -21.67 51.43 -17.65
N SER A 127 -20.46 51.97 -17.47
CA SER A 127 -20.28 53.37 -17.06
C SER A 127 -20.83 54.32 -18.11
N LYS A 128 -21.76 55.20 -17.68
CA LYS A 128 -22.37 56.21 -18.55
C LYS A 128 -21.40 57.32 -18.95
N THR A 129 -20.33 57.52 -18.17
CA THR A 129 -19.32 58.56 -18.38
C THR A 129 -18.18 58.08 -19.27
N LYS A 130 -18.09 56.77 -19.53
CA LYS A 130 -17.09 56.19 -20.43
C LYS A 130 -17.32 56.70 -21.86
N PRO A 131 -16.28 57.25 -22.53
CA PRO A 131 -16.37 57.65 -23.92
C PRO A 131 -16.82 56.48 -24.81
N ARG A 132 -17.74 56.76 -25.74
CA ARG A 132 -18.19 55.77 -26.71
C ARG A 132 -17.18 55.66 -27.84
N SER A 133 -16.88 54.43 -28.26
CA SER A 133 -16.10 54.19 -29.47
C SER A 133 -16.77 54.90 -30.65
N PRO A 134 -15.98 55.54 -31.54
CA PRO A 134 -16.53 56.15 -32.73
C PRO A 134 -17.14 55.07 -33.65
N GLU A 135 -18.13 55.47 -34.45
CA GLU A 135 -18.80 54.59 -35.40
C GLU A 135 -17.86 54.16 -36.54
N TRP A 136 -18.24 53.09 -37.25
CA TRP A 136 -17.47 52.59 -38.39
C TRP A 136 -17.36 53.67 -39.48
N GLY A 137 -16.13 53.93 -39.96
CA GLY A 137 -15.85 54.99 -40.93
C GLY A 137 -15.36 56.32 -40.34
N ALA A 138 -15.03 56.36 -39.04
CA ALA A 138 -14.45 57.53 -38.40
C ALA A 138 -13.11 57.97 -39.02
N ASN A 139 -12.90 59.27 -39.10
CA ASN A 139 -11.63 59.85 -39.57
C ASN A 139 -10.56 59.83 -38.47
N ALA A 140 -9.31 60.11 -38.84
CA ALA A 140 -8.18 60.06 -37.91
C ALA A 140 -8.31 61.05 -36.73
N GLU A 141 -8.95 62.20 -36.94
CA GLU A 141 -9.18 63.20 -35.89
C GLU A 141 -10.20 62.70 -34.85
N GLN A 142 -11.30 62.09 -35.30
CA GLN A 142 -12.32 61.48 -34.43
C GLN A 142 -11.74 60.34 -33.59
N GLU A 143 -10.92 59.49 -34.22
CA GLU A 143 -10.22 58.40 -33.53
C GLU A 143 -9.23 58.94 -32.48
N ASN A 144 -8.48 60.00 -32.81
CA ASN A 144 -7.56 60.65 -31.87
C ASN A 144 -8.31 61.29 -30.69
N ASN A 145 -9.41 62.00 -30.97
CA ASN A 145 -10.25 62.61 -29.94
C ASN A 145 -10.85 61.57 -28.99
N TYR A 146 -11.32 60.43 -29.52
CA TYR A 146 -11.78 59.31 -28.71
C TYR A 146 -10.68 58.75 -27.81
N ARG A 147 -9.48 58.51 -28.34
CA ARG A 147 -8.34 58.01 -27.56
C ARG A 147 -7.96 58.96 -26.43
N THR A 148 -7.84 60.26 -26.71
CA THR A 148 -7.55 61.26 -25.69
C THR A 148 -8.62 61.30 -24.60
N ALA A 149 -9.90 61.29 -24.99
CA ALA A 149 -11.01 61.26 -24.03
C ALA A 149 -11.01 59.98 -23.18
N LEU A 150 -10.70 58.83 -23.78
CA LEU A 150 -10.63 57.54 -23.07
C LEU A 150 -9.51 57.54 -22.04
N GLU A 151 -8.32 58.03 -22.38
CA GLU A 151 -7.20 58.09 -21.43
C GLU A 151 -7.47 59.08 -20.29
N GLN A 152 -8.09 60.24 -20.57
CA GLN A 152 -8.53 61.17 -19.52
C GLN A 152 -9.59 60.54 -18.60
N TRP A 153 -10.55 59.80 -19.18
CA TRP A 153 -11.53 59.07 -18.41
C TRP A 153 -10.86 58.02 -17.52
N LYS A 154 -9.94 57.19 -18.05
CA LYS A 154 -9.19 56.22 -17.24
C LYS A 154 -8.42 56.86 -16.08
N ALA A 155 -7.85 58.05 -16.29
CA ALA A 155 -7.11 58.76 -15.25
C ALA A 155 -8.00 59.27 -14.09
N THR A 156 -9.27 59.56 -14.37
CA THR A 156 -10.17 60.28 -13.45
C THR A 156 -11.36 59.46 -12.96
N ALA A 157 -11.76 58.42 -13.67
CA ALA A 157 -12.91 57.59 -13.35
C ALA A 157 -12.63 56.68 -12.14
N PRO A 158 -13.35 56.86 -11.01
CA PRO A 158 -13.13 56.07 -9.81
C PRO A 158 -13.39 54.57 -10.03
N GLU A 159 -14.37 54.21 -10.87
CA GLU A 159 -14.67 52.81 -11.19
C GLU A 159 -13.55 52.12 -11.97
N TYR A 160 -12.86 52.85 -12.86
CA TYR A 160 -11.73 52.30 -13.60
C TYR A 160 -10.52 52.09 -12.68
N ARG A 161 -10.25 53.05 -11.80
CA ARG A 161 -9.18 52.94 -10.81
C ARG A 161 -9.42 51.74 -9.87
N ALA A 162 -10.62 51.64 -9.29
CA ALA A 162 -10.98 50.53 -8.41
C ALA A 162 -10.85 49.17 -9.13
N MET A 163 -11.29 49.08 -10.40
CA MET A 163 -11.10 47.86 -11.20
C MET A 163 -9.63 47.51 -11.37
N LYS A 164 -8.75 48.48 -11.66
CA LYS A 164 -7.31 48.26 -11.84
C LYS A 164 -6.61 47.86 -10.53
N GLU A 165 -6.90 48.54 -9.43
CA GLU A 165 -6.38 48.19 -8.10
C GLU A 165 -6.79 46.76 -7.72
N HIS A 166 -8.04 46.38 -7.99
CA HIS A 166 -8.55 45.04 -7.71
C HIS A 166 -7.96 43.97 -8.66
N GLU A 167 -7.67 44.32 -9.91
CA GLU A 167 -6.94 43.45 -10.85
C GLU A 167 -5.52 43.16 -10.37
N GLU A 168 -4.81 44.19 -9.88
CA GLU A 168 -3.46 44.05 -9.32
C GLU A 168 -3.48 43.14 -8.09
N PHE A 169 -4.37 43.41 -7.13
CA PHE A 169 -4.55 42.56 -5.96
C PHE A 169 -4.88 41.10 -6.32
N LEU A 170 -5.75 40.88 -7.30
CA LEU A 170 -6.09 39.54 -7.78
C LEU A 170 -4.87 38.81 -8.36
N ASN A 171 -4.04 39.52 -9.14
CA ASN A 171 -2.83 38.95 -9.72
C ASN A 171 -1.80 38.60 -8.64
N ASP A 172 -1.64 39.44 -7.63
CA ASP A 172 -0.76 39.18 -6.48
C ASP A 172 -1.25 37.97 -5.67
N ALA A 173 -2.55 37.90 -5.36
CA ALA A 173 -3.14 36.76 -4.66
C ALA A 173 -2.97 35.44 -5.43
N LYS A 174 -3.08 35.48 -6.77
CA LYS A 174 -2.80 34.32 -7.64
C LYS A 174 -1.32 33.92 -7.62
N ALA A 175 -0.42 34.90 -7.61
CA ALA A 175 1.02 34.64 -7.52
C ALA A 175 1.40 34.01 -6.17
N GLU A 176 0.85 34.51 -5.06
CA GLU A 176 1.02 33.91 -3.73
C GLU A 176 0.47 32.49 -3.66
N LEU A 177 -0.73 32.25 -4.19
CA LEU A 177 -1.31 30.90 -4.23
C LEU A 177 -0.41 29.92 -5.00
N LYS A 178 0.21 30.35 -6.10
CA LYS A 178 1.18 29.54 -6.84
C LYS A 178 2.42 29.21 -6.01
N ILE A 179 2.92 30.15 -5.21
CA ILE A 179 4.04 29.91 -4.28
C ILE A 179 3.65 28.89 -3.21
N LEU A 180 2.44 29.00 -2.65
CA LEU A 180 1.93 28.03 -1.66
C LEU A 180 1.85 26.62 -2.22
N TYR A 181 1.33 26.45 -3.45
CA TYR A 181 1.33 25.15 -4.11
C TYR A 181 2.75 24.59 -4.32
N ALA A 182 3.70 25.42 -4.73
CA ALA A 182 5.08 24.99 -4.90
C ALA A 182 5.73 24.53 -3.57
N HIS A 183 5.43 25.21 -2.46
CA HIS A 183 5.85 24.78 -1.12
C HIS A 183 5.20 23.47 -0.71
N TYR A 184 3.89 23.31 -0.88
CA TYR A 184 3.19 22.06 -0.60
C TYR A 184 3.76 20.88 -1.39
N ASP A 185 4.01 21.07 -2.69
CA ASP A 185 4.62 20.04 -3.52
C ASP A 185 6.03 19.69 -3.03
N ASP A 186 6.78 20.66 -2.51
CA ASP A 186 8.11 20.43 -1.94
C ASP A 186 8.04 19.65 -0.62
N ASP A 187 7.13 20.03 0.28
CA ASP A 187 6.85 19.32 1.52
C ASP A 187 6.49 17.85 1.23
N MET A 188 5.61 17.61 0.25
CA MET A 188 5.19 16.27 -0.18
C MET A 188 6.35 15.46 -0.80
N ARG A 189 7.20 16.08 -1.62
CA ARG A 189 8.37 15.40 -2.19
C ARG A 189 9.38 15.02 -1.11
N ASN A 190 9.60 15.91 -0.15
CA ASN A 190 10.59 15.75 0.92
C ASN A 190 10.07 14.89 2.08
N ALA A 191 8.76 14.65 2.17
CA ALA A 191 8.16 13.72 3.11
C ALA A 191 8.74 12.31 2.95
N LYS A 192 9.21 11.75 4.06
CA LYS A 192 9.84 10.43 4.10
C LYS A 192 8.82 9.35 4.35
N VAL A 193 7.77 9.63 5.13
CA VAL A 193 6.77 8.65 5.55
C VAL A 193 5.37 9.05 5.10
N TYR A 194 5.01 10.33 5.23
CA TYR A 194 3.70 10.82 4.82
C TYR A 194 3.46 10.59 3.32
N GLY A 195 2.29 10.03 2.99
CA GLY A 195 1.95 9.62 1.61
C GLY A 195 2.67 8.36 1.10
N LYS A 196 3.55 7.74 1.90
CA LYS A 196 4.38 6.57 1.53
C LYS A 196 4.36 5.49 2.63
N ILE A 197 3.36 5.50 3.50
CA ILE A 197 3.31 4.70 4.73
C ILE A 197 3.41 3.21 4.41
N ASP A 198 2.62 2.74 3.45
CA ASP A 198 2.58 1.34 3.04
C ASP A 198 3.97 0.85 2.62
N ALA A 199 4.65 1.59 1.74
CA ALA A 199 5.97 1.26 1.25
C ALA A 199 7.04 1.28 2.37
N VAL A 200 7.02 2.30 3.23
CA VAL A 200 8.04 2.47 4.28
C VAL A 200 7.90 1.42 5.39
N VAL A 201 6.67 1.18 5.85
CA VAL A 201 6.41 0.14 6.87
C VAL A 201 6.70 -1.23 6.27
N SER A 202 6.29 -1.46 5.01
CA SER A 202 6.60 -2.69 4.28
C SER A 202 8.10 -2.97 4.23
N ASP A 203 8.89 -2.02 3.73
CA ASP A 203 10.35 -2.15 3.63
C ASP A 203 10.98 -2.44 5.00
N TYR A 204 10.48 -1.79 6.06
CA TYR A 204 10.94 -2.05 7.41
C TYR A 204 10.70 -3.51 7.83
N TYR A 205 9.49 -4.07 7.63
CA TYR A 205 9.23 -5.48 7.95
C TYR A 205 10.14 -6.42 7.16
N THR A 206 10.30 -6.22 5.85
CA THR A 206 11.04 -7.15 4.97
C THR A 206 12.54 -6.94 4.93
N LYS A 207 13.08 -5.95 5.65
CA LYS A 207 14.50 -5.65 5.60
C LYS A 207 15.35 -6.87 5.92
N GLY A 208 16.31 -7.17 5.03
CA GLY A 208 17.21 -8.32 5.14
C GLY A 208 16.59 -9.68 4.81
N CYS A 209 15.26 -9.76 4.60
CA CYS A 209 14.66 -10.99 4.10
C CYS A 209 15.24 -11.34 2.71
N GLY A 210 15.52 -12.62 2.48
CA GLY A 210 16.04 -13.08 1.18
C GLY A 210 15.06 -12.78 0.04
N SER A 211 15.54 -12.88 -1.21
CA SER A 211 14.74 -12.66 -2.45
C SER A 211 13.48 -13.54 -2.59
N SER A 212 13.27 -14.49 -1.67
CA SER A 212 12.09 -15.33 -1.54
C SER A 212 11.03 -14.74 -0.59
N THR A 213 11.08 -13.46 -0.23
CA THR A 213 10.10 -12.84 0.65
C THR A 213 9.65 -11.52 0.03
N GLU A 214 8.93 -11.60 -1.09
CA GLU A 214 8.28 -10.43 -1.67
C GLU A 214 6.99 -10.13 -0.92
N MET A 215 6.86 -8.91 -0.38
CA MET A 215 5.57 -8.39 0.05
C MET A 215 4.90 -7.69 -1.13
N LYS A 216 3.80 -8.28 -1.59
CA LYS A 216 2.96 -7.66 -2.61
C LYS A 216 1.82 -6.92 -1.93
N LYS A 217 1.66 -5.67 -2.36
CA LYS A 217 0.48 -4.85 -2.10
C LYS A 217 -0.77 -5.62 -2.52
N TYR A 218 -1.71 -5.71 -1.58
CA TYR A 218 -3.14 -5.83 -1.80
C TYR A 218 -3.56 -6.81 -2.91
N ILE A 219 -3.74 -8.08 -2.54
CA ILE A 219 -4.78 -8.90 -3.16
C ILE A 219 -5.77 -9.15 -2.03
N PRO A 220 -7.06 -8.80 -2.18
CA PRO A 220 -8.09 -9.18 -1.22
C PRO A 220 -8.26 -10.69 -1.32
N ILE A 221 -7.39 -11.42 -0.62
CA ILE A 221 -7.57 -12.83 -0.34
C ILE A 221 -7.99 -12.83 1.12
N THR A 222 -9.17 -13.38 1.40
CA THR A 222 -9.76 -13.54 2.73
C THR A 222 -8.89 -14.34 3.73
N THR A 223 -7.66 -14.67 3.34
CA THR A 223 -6.61 -15.36 4.11
C THR A 223 -5.25 -14.88 3.58
N SER A 224 -4.42 -14.30 4.45
CA SER A 224 -2.98 -14.14 4.21
C SER A 224 -2.39 -15.51 3.88
N SER A 225 -1.86 -15.67 2.66
CA SER A 225 -1.43 -16.98 2.14
C SER A 225 0.02 -16.95 1.69
N LEU A 226 0.75 -18.02 1.99
CA LEU A 226 1.97 -18.34 1.26
C LEU A 226 1.59 -18.93 -0.10
N ILE A 227 1.97 -18.25 -1.16
CA ILE A 227 1.86 -18.79 -2.52
C ILE A 227 3.25 -19.27 -2.91
N SER A 228 3.41 -20.57 -3.11
CA SER A 228 4.60 -21.10 -3.79
C SER A 228 4.56 -20.62 -5.24
N GLY A 229 5.32 -19.57 -5.55
CA GLY A 229 5.59 -19.24 -6.94
C GLY A 229 6.29 -20.43 -7.57
N GLY A 230 5.82 -20.91 -8.73
CA GLY A 230 6.52 -21.96 -9.47
C GLY A 230 7.99 -21.58 -9.59
N LEU A 231 8.88 -22.48 -9.15
CA LEU A 231 10.33 -22.29 -8.88
C LEU A 231 10.77 -22.07 -7.41
N GLY A 232 9.96 -22.45 -6.40
CA GLY A 232 10.41 -22.47 -4.99
C GLY A 232 10.55 -21.08 -4.35
N ARG A 233 9.97 -20.05 -4.98
CA ARG A 233 9.88 -18.70 -4.41
C ARG A 233 8.69 -18.65 -3.45
N MET A 234 8.97 -18.29 -2.21
CA MET A 234 7.96 -17.97 -1.22
C MET A 234 7.47 -16.54 -1.49
N ILE A 235 6.16 -16.32 -1.42
CA ILE A 235 5.58 -14.98 -1.47
C ILE A 235 4.78 -14.83 -0.19
N VAL A 236 5.18 -13.89 0.66
CA VAL A 236 4.47 -13.59 1.90
C VAL A 236 3.53 -12.43 1.61
N VAL A 237 2.25 -12.75 1.44
CA VAL A 237 1.22 -11.72 1.29
C VAL A 237 0.65 -11.41 2.67
N MET A 238 1.06 -10.27 3.23
CA MET A 238 0.51 -9.77 4.49
C MET A 238 -0.58 -8.76 4.17
N ASP A 239 -1.81 -9.06 4.60
CA ASP A 239 -2.91 -8.11 4.55
C ASP A 239 -2.98 -7.39 5.90
N PHE A 240 -2.75 -6.08 5.86
CA PHE A 240 -2.82 -5.22 7.03
C PHE A 240 -4.23 -4.63 7.22
N GLY A 241 -5.16 -4.78 6.25
CA GLY A 241 -6.59 -4.43 6.42
C GLY A 241 -6.89 -2.95 6.73
N PHE A 242 -5.94 -2.04 6.57
CA PHE A 242 -6.09 -0.63 6.94
C PHE A 242 -6.49 0.22 5.72
N GLU A 243 -7.79 0.26 5.40
CA GLU A 243 -8.25 1.06 4.25
C GLU A 243 -8.37 2.57 4.53
N LYS A 244 -8.37 3.02 5.79
CA LYS A 244 -8.68 4.43 6.11
C LYS A 244 -7.91 5.06 7.28
N ASP A 245 -7.18 4.29 8.07
CA ASP A 245 -6.47 4.81 9.24
C ASP A 245 -4.96 4.56 9.14
N ASP A 246 -4.28 5.58 8.64
CA ASP A 246 -2.84 5.64 8.45
C ASP A 246 -2.04 5.36 9.73
N ILE A 247 -2.61 5.65 10.91
CA ILE A 247 -1.93 5.46 12.19
C ILE A 247 -1.79 3.97 12.54
N ARG A 248 -2.71 3.13 12.08
CA ARG A 248 -2.72 1.69 12.39
C ARG A 248 -1.56 0.93 11.76
N TRP A 249 -0.98 1.46 10.68
CA TRP A 249 0.24 0.94 10.08
C TRP A 249 1.45 0.93 11.03
N PHE A 250 1.45 1.79 12.05
CA PHE A 250 2.53 1.86 13.03
C PHE A 250 2.24 1.09 14.33
N GLU A 251 1.08 0.46 14.44
CA GLU A 251 0.74 -0.37 15.59
C GLU A 251 1.46 -1.72 15.49
N PRO A 252 1.99 -2.27 16.60
CA PRO A 252 2.45 -3.65 16.67
C PRO A 252 1.37 -4.61 16.18
N GLN A 253 1.58 -5.23 15.01
CA GLN A 253 0.67 -6.25 14.51
C GLN A 253 1.26 -7.65 14.69
N GLU A 254 0.42 -8.55 15.20
CA GLU A 254 0.63 -9.99 15.09
C GLU A 254 -0.17 -10.48 13.88
N ILE A 255 0.54 -10.87 12.83
CA ILE A 255 -0.08 -11.25 11.57
C ILE A 255 -0.17 -12.75 11.55
N ASN A 256 -1.39 -13.27 11.69
CA ASN A 256 -1.65 -14.69 11.53
C ASN A 256 -1.59 -15.03 10.04
N MET A 257 -0.80 -16.06 9.72
CA MET A 257 -0.54 -16.52 8.38
C MET A 257 -1.01 -17.96 8.26
N ALA A 258 -1.60 -18.30 7.11
CA ALA A 258 -1.89 -19.68 6.73
C ALA A 258 -1.11 -20.03 5.47
N SER A 259 -0.67 -21.28 5.35
CA SER A 259 0.16 -21.73 4.24
C SER A 259 -0.03 -23.20 3.97
N SER A 260 0.24 -23.60 2.72
CA SER A 260 0.47 -24.99 2.36
C SER A 260 1.90 -25.17 1.83
N ILE A 261 2.62 -26.17 2.35
CA ILE A 261 3.94 -26.55 1.84
C ILE A 261 3.92 -27.99 1.36
N TYR A 262 4.66 -28.29 0.29
CA TYR A 262 4.87 -29.66 -0.17
C TYR A 262 6.22 -30.15 0.35
N MET A 263 6.21 -31.32 0.98
CA MET A 263 7.40 -31.95 1.54
C MET A 263 7.61 -33.33 0.92
N GLN A 264 8.87 -33.68 0.68
CA GLN A 264 9.30 -34.98 0.21
C GLN A 264 10.13 -35.67 1.29
N LYS A 265 9.86 -36.96 1.52
CA LYS A 265 10.70 -37.78 2.37
C LYS A 265 11.98 -38.13 1.63
N THR A 266 13.12 -37.80 2.24
CA THR A 266 14.46 -38.17 1.77
C THR A 266 15.13 -39.11 2.78
N ASP A 267 16.26 -39.69 2.40
CA ASP A 267 17.08 -40.50 3.33
C ASP A 267 17.55 -39.69 4.56
N ASN A 268 17.59 -38.36 4.44
CA ASN A 268 17.99 -37.42 5.50
C ASN A 268 16.80 -36.76 6.22
N GLY A 269 15.59 -37.32 6.10
CA GLY A 269 14.36 -36.78 6.70
C GLY A 269 13.46 -36.04 5.72
N TRP A 270 12.48 -35.29 6.22
CA TRP A 270 11.57 -34.51 5.39
C TRP A 270 12.26 -33.24 4.87
N ARG A 271 12.01 -32.92 3.59
CA ARG A 271 12.55 -31.72 2.93
C ARG A 271 11.44 -31.06 2.13
N SER A 272 11.34 -29.73 2.18
CA SER A 272 10.44 -28.97 1.33
C SER A 272 10.90 -28.96 -0.13
N LEU A 273 9.95 -28.86 -1.06
CA LEU A 273 10.22 -28.63 -2.50
C LEU A 273 10.37 -27.14 -2.84
#